data_AF-A0A939R3M1-F1
#
_entry.id   AF-A0A939R3M1-F1
#
_cell.length_a   1.000
_cell.length_b   1.000
_cell.length_c   1.000
_cell.angle_alpha   90.00
_cell.angle_beta   90.00
_cell.angle_gamma   90.00
#
_symmetry.space_group_name_H-M   'P 1'
#
loop_
_entity.id
_entity.type
_entity.pdbx_description
1 polymer ?
#
loop_
_entity_poly.entity_id
_entity_poly.type
_entity_poly.pdbx_seq_one_letter_code
_entity_poly.pdbx_strand_id
1 'polypeptide(L)'
;MKSLVTYQFIILVVVMLLTQYSCSTCSSSKSFPDSEKTLTTDTNRVMMDDVLSKKLQQNCGSWLNSWERGLETDSFALARSYTSSLSTDWEEFDISGKDFSDYRDKIYYAPNGSYALDIYSYNLILNKKGAETHAVVDADIQVYLIDIPHHQRRPVLFLGPTASIDDGYWLSDSIVVLVGWERCYDCPEEAYRPNVCKVNVFTGETVEYQYNAAFSHYNGDFLKQKFPKIIFDD
;
A
#
# COMPACT_ATOMS: atom_id res chain seq x y z
N MET A 1 -44.17 -34.98 -32.06
CA MET A 1 -42.92 -34.21 -32.25
C MET A 1 -43.10 -32.69 -32.23
N LYS A 2 -44.22 -32.11 -32.72
CA LYS A 2 -44.43 -30.63 -32.69
C LYS A 2 -44.69 -30.03 -31.29
N SER A 3 -45.10 -30.79 -30.28
CA SER A 3 -45.37 -30.22 -28.94
C SER A 3 -44.14 -30.11 -28.04
N LEU A 4 -43.09 -30.90 -28.26
CA LEU A 4 -41.89 -30.89 -27.40
C LEU A 4 -41.05 -29.61 -27.60
N VAL A 5 -41.01 -29.11 -28.84
CA VAL A 5 -40.28 -27.88 -29.21
C VAL A 5 -40.97 -26.64 -28.61
N THR A 6 -42.30 -26.62 -28.54
CA THR A 6 -43.06 -25.51 -27.96
C THR A 6 -42.85 -25.41 -26.45
N TYR A 7 -42.77 -26.54 -25.75
CA TYR A 7 -42.51 -26.54 -24.30
C TYR A 7 -41.10 -26.06 -23.94
N GLN A 8 -40.08 -26.42 -24.72
CA GLN A 8 -38.73 -25.91 -24.48
C GLN A 8 -38.61 -24.41 -24.73
N PHE A 9 -39.32 -23.86 -25.73
CA PHE A 9 -39.33 -22.42 -25.99
C PHE A 9 -40.02 -21.64 -24.86
N ILE A 10 -41.12 -22.16 -24.31
CA ILE A 10 -41.84 -21.52 -23.20
C ILE A 10 -40.98 -21.51 -21.93
N ILE A 11 -40.27 -22.61 -21.63
CA ILE A 11 -39.38 -22.68 -20.46
C ILE A 11 -38.22 -21.68 -20.59
N LEU A 12 -37.63 -21.53 -21.78
CA LEU A 12 -36.54 -20.59 -22.03
C LEU A 12 -36.97 -19.13 -21.87
N VAL A 13 -38.18 -18.77 -22.32
CA VAL A 13 -38.74 -17.43 -22.15
C VAL A 13 -39.09 -17.13 -20.69
N VAL A 14 -39.58 -18.10 -19.93
CA VAL A 14 -39.87 -17.93 -18.50
C VAL A 14 -38.58 -17.78 -17.67
N VAL A 15 -37.51 -18.52 -17.98
CA VAL A 15 -36.20 -18.37 -17.32
C VAL A 15 -35.54 -17.02 -17.65
N MET A 16 -35.66 -16.53 -18.88
CA MET A 16 -35.19 -15.18 -19.24
C MET A 16 -35.98 -14.06 -18.57
N LEU A 17 -37.30 -14.22 -18.36
CA LEU A 17 -38.11 -13.22 -17.66
C LEU A 17 -37.88 -13.21 -16.13
N LEU A 18 -37.50 -14.35 -15.54
CA LEU A 18 -37.19 -14.44 -14.10
C LEU A 18 -35.81 -13.87 -13.73
N THR A 19 -34.87 -13.78 -14.68
CA THR A 19 -33.55 -13.18 -14.43
C THR A 19 -33.56 -11.64 -14.49
N GLN A 20 -34.64 -11.01 -14.99
CA GLN A 20 -34.76 -9.55 -15.01
C GLN A 20 -35.43 -8.94 -13.76
N TYR A 21 -35.88 -9.77 -12.80
CA TYR A 21 -36.48 -9.30 -11.54
C TYR A 21 -35.55 -9.46 -10.31
N SER A 22 -34.29 -9.84 -10.50
CA SER A 22 -33.29 -9.94 -9.42
C SER A 22 -32.26 -8.81 -9.48
N CYS A 23 -32.72 -7.55 -9.48
CA CYS A 23 -31.96 -6.39 -8.97
C CYS A 23 -32.82 -5.12 -8.94
N SER A 24 -33.87 -5.12 -8.12
CA SER A 24 -34.58 -3.88 -7.74
C SER A 24 -34.91 -3.92 -6.26
N THR A 25 -33.87 -4.03 -5.44
CA THR A 25 -33.91 -3.75 -4.01
C THR A 25 -32.49 -3.45 -3.53
N CYS A 26 -31.88 -2.40 -4.10
CA CYS A 26 -30.87 -1.64 -3.36
C CYS A 26 -31.62 -0.87 -2.28
N SER A 27 -31.68 -1.48 -1.12
CA SER A 27 -32.06 -0.89 0.14
C SER A 27 -31.34 0.44 0.33
N SER A 28 -32.13 1.48 0.62
CA SER A 28 -31.81 2.62 1.49
C SER A 28 -30.32 2.75 1.82
N SER A 29 -29.65 3.69 1.17
CA SER A 29 -28.37 4.22 1.61
C SER A 29 -28.55 4.69 3.07
N LYS A 30 -28.11 3.86 4.02
CA LYS A 30 -27.73 4.36 5.33
C LYS A 30 -26.57 5.31 5.06
N SER A 31 -26.86 6.61 5.05
CA SER A 31 -25.85 7.63 5.20
C SER A 31 -25.01 7.24 6.42
N PHE A 32 -23.71 7.03 6.20
CA PHE A 32 -22.75 7.10 7.27
C PHE A 32 -22.93 8.49 7.91
N PRO A 33 -22.89 8.62 9.24
CA PRO A 33 -22.88 9.95 9.84
C PRO A 33 -21.67 10.68 9.26
N ASP A 34 -21.93 11.79 8.59
CA ASP A 34 -20.91 12.78 8.25
C ASP A 34 -20.18 13.10 9.55
N SER A 35 -18.97 12.55 9.69
CA SER A 35 -17.99 13.13 10.58
C SER A 35 -17.67 14.47 9.93
N GLU A 36 -18.41 15.50 10.33
CA GLU A 36 -18.16 16.91 10.07
C GLU A 36 -16.72 17.20 10.47
N LYS A 37 -15.80 17.05 9.52
CA LYS A 37 -14.39 17.36 9.68
C LYS A 37 -14.32 18.87 9.64
N THR A 38 -14.43 19.49 10.82
CA THR A 38 -14.19 20.92 10.98
C THR A 38 -12.82 21.20 10.39
N LEU A 39 -12.78 21.89 9.25
CA LEU A 39 -11.55 22.38 8.64
C LEU A 39 -11.07 23.55 9.50
N THR A 40 -10.42 23.26 10.62
CA THR A 40 -9.70 24.28 11.38
C THR A 40 -8.44 24.63 10.59
N THR A 41 -8.33 25.89 10.21
CA THR A 41 -7.09 26.50 9.70
C THR A 41 -6.09 26.57 10.85
N ASP A 42 -5.54 25.41 11.25
CA ASP A 42 -4.75 25.29 12.47
C ASP A 42 -3.28 25.60 12.19
N THR A 43 -2.81 26.72 12.73
CA THR A 43 -1.44 27.25 12.56
C THR A 43 -0.42 26.51 13.45
N ASN A 44 -0.82 25.42 14.11
CA ASN A 44 0.02 24.62 15.01
C ASN A 44 0.18 23.18 14.50
N ARG A 45 0.63 23.01 13.25
CA ARG A 45 1.03 21.68 12.76
C ARG A 45 2.27 21.19 13.52
N VAL A 46 2.18 20.01 14.12
CA VAL A 46 3.34 19.35 14.76
C VAL A 46 4.25 18.85 13.64
N MET A 47 5.44 19.42 13.53
CA MET A 47 6.41 19.03 12.51
C MET A 47 7.10 17.73 12.87
N MET A 48 7.60 17.03 11.85
CA MET A 48 8.46 15.87 12.04
C MET A 48 9.75 16.25 12.79
N ASP A 49 10.14 15.46 13.79
CA ASP A 49 11.33 15.76 14.59
C ASP A 49 12.64 15.65 13.80
N ASP A 50 13.67 16.40 14.21
CA ASP A 50 14.97 16.47 13.52
C ASP A 50 15.67 15.12 13.38
N VAL A 51 15.49 14.22 14.36
CA VAL A 51 16.12 12.89 14.34
C VAL A 51 15.51 12.04 13.25
N LEU A 52 14.19 12.02 13.17
CA LEU A 52 13.46 11.31 12.11
C LEU A 52 13.75 11.93 10.74
N SER A 53 13.73 13.26 10.62
CA SER A 53 14.06 13.99 9.39
C SER A 53 15.45 13.64 8.85
N LYS A 54 16.47 13.65 9.71
CA LYS A 54 17.83 13.29 9.31
C LYS A 54 17.93 11.83 8.87
N LYS A 55 17.29 10.90 9.59
CA LYS A 55 17.29 9.48 9.21
C LYS A 55 16.51 9.23 7.91
N LEU A 56 15.43 9.95 7.68
CA LEU A 56 14.66 9.89 6.43
C LEU A 56 15.54 10.31 5.25
N GLN A 57 16.26 11.44 5.37
CA GLN A 57 17.20 11.89 4.34
C GLN A 57 18.30 10.86 4.04
N GLN A 58 18.81 10.20 5.08
CA GLN A 58 19.90 9.22 4.96
C GLN A 58 19.45 7.92 4.28
N ASN A 59 18.25 7.42 4.60
CA ASN A 59 17.80 6.09 4.17
C ASN A 59 16.87 6.14 2.96
N CYS A 60 16.13 7.22 2.76
CA CYS A 60 15.16 7.40 1.67
C CYS A 60 15.47 8.62 0.81
N GLY A 61 16.74 9.07 0.77
CA GLY A 61 17.15 10.23 -0.03
C GLY A 61 16.87 10.10 -1.52
N SER A 62 16.99 8.89 -2.09
CA SER A 62 16.61 8.62 -3.48
C SER A 62 15.11 8.85 -3.70
N TRP A 63 14.27 8.38 -2.79
CA TRP A 63 12.83 8.60 -2.84
C TRP A 63 12.49 10.08 -2.74
N LEU A 64 13.04 10.80 -1.76
CA LEU A 64 12.84 12.26 -1.61
C LEU A 64 13.20 13.03 -2.88
N ASN A 65 14.32 12.67 -3.52
CA ASN A 65 14.84 13.34 -4.72
C ASN A 65 14.14 12.94 -6.01
N SER A 66 13.35 11.87 -6.00
CA SER A 66 12.65 11.38 -7.20
C SER A 66 11.32 12.11 -7.48
N TRP A 67 10.83 12.92 -6.55
CA TRP A 67 9.71 13.83 -6.78
C TRP A 67 10.16 15.04 -7.61
N GLU A 68 9.26 15.62 -8.43
CA GLU A 68 9.56 16.65 -9.44
C GLU A 68 10.42 17.82 -8.93
N ARG A 69 10.23 18.23 -7.67
CA ARG A 69 10.94 19.35 -7.05
C ARG A 69 11.88 18.93 -5.91
N GLY A 70 12.03 17.63 -5.67
CA GLY A 70 12.55 17.11 -4.41
C GLY A 70 11.59 17.38 -3.24
N LEU A 71 11.72 16.58 -2.19
CA LEU A 71 10.98 16.78 -0.94
C LEU A 71 11.92 17.23 0.16
N GLU A 72 11.57 18.33 0.83
CA GLU A 72 12.30 18.80 2.01
C GLU A 72 11.73 18.15 3.28
N THR A 73 12.57 17.54 4.10
CA THR A 73 12.09 16.77 5.26
C THR A 73 11.38 17.63 6.30
N ASP A 74 11.69 18.93 6.36
CA ASP A 74 11.03 19.91 7.24
C ASP A 74 9.63 20.32 6.78
N SER A 75 9.18 19.86 5.61
CA SER A 75 7.87 20.16 5.05
C SER A 75 6.84 19.04 5.31
N PHE A 76 7.22 18.05 6.11
CA PHE A 76 6.33 17.00 6.62
C PHE A 76 5.75 17.40 7.99
N ALA A 77 4.43 17.33 8.08
CA ALA A 77 3.68 17.61 9.31
C ALA A 77 2.87 16.40 9.73
N LEU A 78 2.67 16.24 11.04
CA LEU A 78 1.83 15.21 11.61
C LEU A 78 0.42 15.30 11.01
N ALA A 79 0.00 14.23 10.36
CA ALA A 79 -1.32 14.11 9.76
C ALA A 79 -2.27 13.34 10.69
N ARG A 80 -1.83 12.19 11.20
CA ARG A 80 -2.61 11.35 12.13
C ARG A 80 -1.71 10.44 12.96
N SER A 81 -2.25 9.96 14.07
CA SER A 81 -1.67 8.92 14.90
C SER A 81 -2.78 7.96 15.31
N TYR A 82 -2.56 6.66 15.16
CA TYR A 82 -3.56 5.63 15.45
C TYR A 82 -2.89 4.29 15.78
N THR A 83 -3.67 3.35 16.29
CA THR A 83 -3.21 1.97 16.53
C THR A 83 -4.08 1.03 15.72
N SER A 84 -3.48 0.31 14.77
CA SER A 84 -4.17 -0.74 14.03
C SER A 84 -4.17 -2.04 14.81
N SER A 85 -5.28 -2.77 14.76
CA SER A 85 -5.30 -4.17 15.18
C SER A 85 -4.44 -4.99 14.24
N LEU A 86 -3.30 -5.47 14.72
CA LEU A 86 -2.44 -6.38 13.96
C LEU A 86 -3.05 -7.78 13.93
N SER A 87 -2.81 -8.51 12.84
CA SER A 87 -3.09 -9.94 12.81
C SER A 87 -2.31 -10.64 13.92
N THR A 88 -2.99 -11.45 14.72
CA THR A 88 -2.34 -12.40 15.63
C THR A 88 -1.91 -13.66 14.92
N ASP A 89 -2.45 -13.90 13.73
CA ASP A 89 -2.23 -15.10 12.95
C ASP A 89 -0.96 -14.92 12.13
N TRP A 90 0.00 -15.78 12.42
CA TRP A 90 1.21 -15.96 11.63
C TRP A 90 0.97 -17.09 10.65
N GLU A 91 1.31 -16.85 9.39
CA GLU A 91 1.30 -17.86 8.35
C GLU A 91 2.71 -18.41 8.14
N GLU A 92 2.80 -19.72 7.88
CA GLU A 92 4.04 -20.35 7.48
C GLU A 92 4.57 -19.67 6.21
N PHE A 93 5.88 -19.42 6.20
CA PHE A 93 6.53 -18.68 5.14
C PHE A 93 7.88 -19.31 4.80
N ASP A 94 7.96 -19.87 3.60
CA ASP A 94 9.20 -20.45 3.10
C ASP A 94 10.16 -19.37 2.60
N ILE A 95 10.99 -18.86 3.51
CA ILE A 95 12.08 -17.91 3.22
C ILE A 95 13.12 -18.52 2.26
N SER A 96 13.19 -19.85 2.14
CA SER A 96 14.06 -20.53 1.18
C SER A 96 13.38 -20.82 -0.16
N GLY A 97 12.08 -20.56 -0.24
CA GLY A 97 11.24 -20.87 -1.37
C GLY A 97 11.60 -20.07 -2.60
N LYS A 98 11.38 -20.68 -3.77
CA LYS A 98 11.65 -20.07 -5.07
C LYS A 98 10.90 -18.74 -5.24
N ASP A 99 9.68 -18.65 -4.72
CA ASP A 99 8.84 -17.46 -4.88
C ASP A 99 9.40 -16.28 -4.05
N PHE A 100 9.99 -16.55 -2.88
CA PHE A 100 10.65 -15.50 -2.10
C PHE A 100 12.04 -15.14 -2.59
N SER A 101 12.74 -16.06 -3.25
CA SER A 101 14.11 -15.84 -3.72
C SER A 101 14.25 -14.59 -4.61
N ASP A 102 13.17 -14.19 -5.29
CA ASP A 102 13.14 -13.03 -6.20
C ASP A 102 13.02 -11.68 -5.46
N TYR A 103 12.63 -11.71 -4.19
CA TYR A 103 12.46 -10.54 -3.33
C TYR A 103 13.51 -10.42 -2.23
N ARG A 104 14.34 -11.46 -2.02
CA ARG A 104 15.28 -11.53 -0.89
C ARG A 104 16.25 -10.35 -0.80
N ASP A 105 16.66 -9.79 -1.94
CA ASP A 105 17.52 -8.61 -2.02
C ASP A 105 16.76 -7.26 -1.93
N LYS A 106 15.43 -7.31 -1.78
CA LYS A 106 14.52 -6.15 -1.72
C LYS A 106 13.83 -5.97 -0.37
N ILE A 107 13.95 -6.95 0.53
CA ILE A 107 13.41 -6.85 1.89
C ILE A 107 14.36 -6.11 2.84
N TYR A 108 13.82 -5.52 3.89
CA TYR A 108 14.60 -4.78 4.89
C TYR A 108 14.77 -5.65 6.13
N TYR A 109 16.00 -5.98 6.48
CA TYR A 109 16.30 -6.73 7.70
C TYR A 109 16.33 -5.80 8.92
N ALA A 110 15.72 -6.23 10.02
CA ALA A 110 15.83 -5.54 11.29
C ALA A 110 17.29 -5.52 11.78
N PRO A 111 17.71 -4.53 12.57
CA PRO A 111 19.10 -4.43 13.05
C PRO A 111 19.60 -5.68 13.78
N ASN A 112 18.73 -6.35 14.56
CA ASN A 112 19.07 -7.61 15.24
C ASN A 112 19.05 -8.86 14.33
N GLY A 113 18.56 -8.75 13.09
CA GLY A 113 18.46 -9.86 12.13
C GLY A 113 17.38 -10.91 12.41
N SER A 114 16.58 -10.75 13.47
CA SER A 114 15.49 -11.70 13.82
C SER A 114 14.24 -11.49 12.96
N TYR A 115 14.07 -10.29 12.42
CA TYR A 115 12.91 -9.93 11.60
C TYR A 115 13.34 -9.33 10.26
N ALA A 116 12.44 -9.41 9.29
CA ALA A 116 12.52 -8.63 8.07
C ALA A 116 11.16 -8.01 7.72
N LEU A 117 11.20 -6.91 6.97
CA LEU A 117 10.05 -6.22 6.44
C LEU A 117 9.99 -6.44 4.94
N ASP A 118 8.86 -6.96 4.47
CA ASP A 118 8.58 -7.17 3.07
C ASP A 118 7.46 -6.23 2.63
N ILE A 119 7.84 -5.23 1.84
CA ILE A 119 6.92 -4.23 1.27
C ILE A 119 6.67 -4.47 -0.22
N TYR A 120 7.16 -5.58 -0.80
CA TYR A 120 7.18 -5.75 -2.25
C TYR A 120 6.55 -7.04 -2.74
N SER A 121 6.62 -8.16 -2.00
CA SER A 121 6.18 -9.46 -2.55
C SER A 121 4.68 -9.55 -2.85
N TYR A 122 3.87 -8.73 -2.17
CA TYR A 122 2.45 -8.59 -2.49
C TYR A 122 2.23 -7.62 -3.66
N ASN A 123 3.01 -6.54 -3.71
CA ASN A 123 2.72 -5.39 -4.57
C ASN A 123 3.40 -5.48 -5.94
N LEU A 124 4.51 -6.21 -6.06
CA LEU A 124 5.31 -6.33 -7.27
C LEU A 124 5.24 -7.75 -7.80
N ILE A 125 4.41 -7.99 -8.82
CA ILE A 125 4.27 -9.32 -9.43
C ILE A 125 5.42 -9.52 -10.43
N LEU A 126 6.43 -10.30 -10.04
CA LEU A 126 7.61 -10.57 -10.86
C LEU A 126 7.39 -11.73 -11.84
N ASN A 127 7.65 -11.48 -13.12
CA ASN A 127 7.54 -12.44 -14.22
C ASN A 127 8.88 -12.59 -14.96
N LYS A 128 9.51 -13.76 -14.87
CA LYS A 128 10.77 -14.06 -15.58
C LYS A 128 10.53 -14.50 -17.01
N LYS A 129 11.11 -13.78 -17.98
CA LYS A 129 11.09 -14.11 -19.42
C LYS A 129 12.53 -14.28 -19.91
N GLY A 130 13.03 -15.51 -19.90
CA GLY A 130 14.43 -15.78 -20.23
C GLY A 130 15.38 -15.15 -19.21
N ALA A 131 16.21 -14.20 -19.65
CA ALA A 131 17.13 -13.46 -18.78
C ALA A 131 16.50 -12.18 -18.17
N GLU A 132 15.33 -11.76 -18.65
CA GLU A 132 14.66 -10.54 -18.24
C GLU A 132 13.69 -10.81 -17.09
N THR A 133 13.58 -9.85 -16.17
CA THR A 133 12.57 -9.85 -15.11
C THR A 133 11.61 -8.70 -15.39
N HIS A 134 10.35 -9.03 -15.64
CA HIS A 134 9.26 -8.08 -15.77
C HIS A 134 8.53 -7.91 -14.44
N ALA A 135 7.94 -6.75 -14.19
CA ALA A 135 7.10 -6.50 -13.04
C ALA A 135 5.81 -5.78 -13.43
N VAL A 136 4.72 -6.17 -12.77
CA VAL A 136 3.46 -5.42 -12.72
C VAL A 136 3.24 -4.99 -11.28
N VAL A 137 2.80 -3.75 -11.08
CA VAL A 137 2.49 -3.20 -9.76
C VAL A 137 1.00 -3.45 -9.47
N ASP A 138 0.69 -4.12 -8.36
CA ASP A 138 -0.67 -4.26 -7.86
C ASP A 138 -1.16 -2.93 -7.26
N ALA A 139 -2.48 -2.71 -7.30
CA ALA A 139 -3.07 -1.49 -6.77
C ALA A 139 -3.12 -1.50 -5.24
N ASP A 140 -3.33 -2.67 -4.63
CA ASP A 140 -3.36 -2.80 -3.18
C ASP A 140 -1.95 -3.05 -2.63
N ILE A 141 -1.72 -2.55 -1.42
CA ILE A 141 -0.44 -2.67 -0.73
C ILE A 141 -0.61 -3.50 0.53
N GLN A 142 0.22 -4.53 0.68
CA GLN A 142 0.33 -5.28 1.93
C GLN A 142 1.78 -5.40 2.37
N VAL A 143 2.06 -4.93 3.59
CA VAL A 143 3.38 -5.02 4.21
C VAL A 143 3.39 -6.17 5.19
N TYR A 144 4.38 -7.04 5.06
CA TYR A 144 4.56 -8.20 5.93
C TYR A 144 5.76 -8.01 6.87
N LEU A 145 5.57 -8.40 8.13
CA LEU A 145 6.64 -8.70 9.05
C LEU A 145 6.97 -10.19 8.95
N ILE A 146 8.21 -10.50 8.62
CA ILE A 146 8.74 -11.86 8.54
C ILE A 146 9.53 -12.14 9.82
N ASP A 147 9.18 -13.21 10.52
CA ASP A 147 9.91 -13.79 11.64
C ASP A 147 10.85 -14.86 11.08
N ILE A 148 12.14 -14.52 11.02
CA ILE A 148 13.14 -15.33 10.32
C ILE A 148 13.39 -16.65 11.04
N PRO A 149 13.63 -16.68 12.38
CA PRO A 149 13.84 -17.94 13.11
C PRO A 149 12.69 -18.93 13.01
N HIS A 150 11.45 -18.44 12.96
CA HIS A 150 10.26 -19.29 12.97
C HIS A 150 9.67 -19.56 11.58
N HIS A 151 10.28 -19.04 10.51
CA HIS A 151 9.81 -19.24 9.13
C HIS A 151 8.33 -18.90 8.96
N GLN A 152 7.93 -17.75 9.48
CA GLN A 152 6.54 -17.31 9.44
C GLN A 152 6.46 -15.81 9.14
N ARG A 153 5.32 -15.35 8.65
CA ARG A 153 5.06 -13.92 8.44
C ARG A 153 3.64 -13.55 8.87
N ARG A 154 3.41 -12.25 9.03
CA ARG A 154 2.07 -11.69 9.24
C ARG A 154 1.96 -10.30 8.62
N PRO A 155 0.77 -9.85 8.21
CA PRO A 155 0.59 -8.49 7.75
C PRO A 155 0.67 -7.50 8.90
N VAL A 156 1.32 -6.36 8.66
CA VAL A 156 1.42 -5.24 9.60
C VAL A 156 0.82 -3.94 9.08
N LEU A 157 0.64 -3.83 7.77
CA LEU A 157 -0.05 -2.70 7.14
C LEU A 157 -0.75 -3.20 5.88
N PHE A 158 -1.97 -2.71 5.66
CA PHE A 158 -2.70 -2.86 4.42
C PHE A 158 -3.17 -1.47 3.97
N LEU A 159 -2.94 -1.12 2.72
CA LEU A 159 -3.46 0.09 2.10
C LEU A 159 -4.21 -0.31 0.83
N GLY A 160 -5.38 0.28 0.61
CA GLY A 160 -6.11 0.11 -0.64
C GLY A 160 -5.48 0.90 -1.81
N PRO A 161 -6.19 1.01 -2.94
CA PRO A 161 -5.66 1.54 -4.21
C PRO A 161 -5.41 3.05 -4.22
N THR A 162 -5.58 3.70 -3.08
CA THR A 162 -5.54 5.14 -2.89
C THR A 162 -4.24 5.58 -2.24
N ALA A 163 -3.33 4.64 -1.96
CA ALA A 163 -2.03 4.93 -1.38
C ALA A 163 -1.01 3.87 -1.84
N SER A 164 0.28 4.24 -1.76
CA SER A 164 1.40 3.34 -2.05
C SER A 164 2.40 3.37 -0.91
N ILE A 165 3.19 2.30 -0.79
CA ILE A 165 4.47 2.29 -0.07
C ILE A 165 5.57 2.02 -1.08
N ASP A 166 6.48 2.97 -1.24
CA ASP A 166 7.53 2.92 -2.26
C ASP A 166 8.85 2.41 -1.66
N ASP A 167 9.17 2.81 -0.43
CA ASP A 167 10.42 2.48 0.28
C ASP A 167 10.22 2.40 1.80
N GLY A 168 11.22 1.95 2.52
CA GLY A 168 11.26 2.02 3.97
C GLY A 168 12.60 1.61 4.57
N TYR A 169 12.70 1.72 5.89
CA TYR A 169 13.85 1.28 6.65
C TYR A 169 13.47 0.98 8.10
N TRP A 170 14.31 0.22 8.80
CA TRP A 170 14.17 0.02 10.23
C TRP A 170 14.79 1.17 11.02
N LEU A 171 13.97 1.82 11.85
CA LEU A 171 14.42 2.84 12.78
C LEU A 171 15.04 2.22 14.06
N SER A 172 14.51 1.08 14.47
CA SER A 172 14.93 0.22 15.60
C SER A 172 14.42 -1.21 15.36
N ASP A 173 14.62 -2.16 16.28
CA ASP A 173 14.12 -3.54 16.13
C ASP A 173 12.59 -3.68 16.12
N SER A 174 11.84 -2.66 16.55
CA SER A 174 10.38 -2.67 16.61
C SER A 174 9.70 -1.61 15.76
N ILE A 175 10.46 -0.66 15.22
CA ILE A 175 9.91 0.49 14.51
C ILE A 175 10.47 0.53 13.10
N VAL A 176 9.56 0.57 12.13
CA VAL A 176 9.87 0.82 10.72
C VAL A 176 9.39 2.21 10.33
N VAL A 177 10.08 2.80 9.37
CA VAL A 177 9.65 4.02 8.68
C VAL A 177 9.39 3.62 7.25
N LEU A 178 8.17 3.86 6.78
CA LEU A 178 7.73 3.62 5.42
C LEU A 178 7.49 4.96 4.74
N VAL A 179 7.78 5.04 3.45
CA VAL A 179 7.52 6.24 2.64
C VAL A 179 6.73 5.87 1.41
N GLY A 180 5.87 6.78 0.99
CA GLY A 180 5.05 6.59 -0.20
C GLY A 180 4.14 7.79 -0.39
N TRP A 181 2.93 7.53 -0.86
CA TRP A 181 1.98 8.60 -1.14
C TRP A 181 0.55 8.16 -0.87
N GLU A 182 -0.32 9.15 -0.71
CA GLU A 182 -1.76 8.98 -0.62
C GLU A 182 -2.46 9.91 -1.60
N ARG A 183 -3.59 9.47 -2.15
CA ARG A 183 -4.37 10.24 -3.10
C ARG A 183 -5.14 11.37 -2.38
N CYS A 184 -4.98 12.61 -2.84
CA CYS A 184 -5.79 13.74 -2.42
C CYS A 184 -7.09 13.78 -3.22
N TYR A 185 -8.24 13.60 -2.56
CA TYR A 185 -9.55 13.69 -3.22
C TYR A 185 -10.08 15.13 -3.29
N ASP A 186 -9.65 15.99 -2.38
CA ASP A 186 -10.07 17.39 -2.31
C ASP A 186 -9.35 18.28 -3.35
N CYS A 187 -8.32 17.75 -3.99
CA CYS A 187 -7.48 18.46 -4.94
C CYS A 187 -7.18 17.58 -6.19
N PRO A 188 -8.16 17.38 -7.09
CA PRO A 188 -8.04 16.43 -8.19
C PRO A 188 -6.93 16.78 -9.19
N GLU A 189 -6.54 18.06 -9.29
CA GLU A 189 -5.41 18.51 -10.10
C GLU A 189 -4.05 18.20 -9.45
N GLU A 190 -4.00 17.98 -8.13
CA GLU A 190 -2.82 17.64 -7.33
C GLU A 190 -3.09 16.34 -6.57
N ALA A 191 -3.27 15.26 -7.32
CA ALA A 191 -3.82 14.03 -6.79
C ALA A 191 -2.91 13.27 -5.81
N TYR A 192 -1.61 13.59 -5.68
CA TYR A 192 -0.66 12.76 -4.93
C TYR A 192 0.04 13.53 -3.81
N ARG A 193 -0.10 13.07 -2.57
CA ARG A 193 0.56 13.67 -1.40
C ARG A 193 1.58 12.70 -0.81
N PRO A 194 2.88 13.04 -0.81
CA PRO A 194 3.89 12.21 -0.16
C PRO A 194 3.60 12.04 1.33
N ASN A 195 3.87 10.85 1.86
CA ASN A 195 3.69 10.52 3.26
C ASN A 195 4.88 9.73 3.83
N VAL A 196 5.03 9.81 5.15
CA VAL A 196 6.00 9.08 5.96
C VAL A 196 5.26 8.44 7.11
N CYS A 197 5.29 7.12 7.21
CA CYS A 197 4.60 6.35 8.24
C CYS A 197 5.62 5.71 9.17
N LYS A 198 5.62 6.09 10.45
CA LYS A 198 6.38 5.40 11.51
C LYS A 198 5.49 4.36 12.16
N VAL A 199 5.81 3.09 11.98
CA VAL A 199 4.98 1.96 12.42
C VAL A 199 5.74 1.11 13.43
N ASN A 200 5.13 0.86 14.60
CA ASN A 200 5.58 -0.18 15.50
C ASN A 200 4.99 -1.52 15.05
N VAL A 201 5.84 -2.42 14.54
CA VAL A 201 5.41 -3.68 13.90
C VAL A 201 4.87 -4.73 14.88
N PHE A 202 4.99 -4.48 16.18
CA PHE A 202 4.48 -5.37 17.23
C PHE A 202 3.20 -4.86 17.88
N THR A 203 3.03 -3.54 17.99
CA THR A 203 1.85 -2.92 18.62
C THR A 203 0.83 -2.39 17.62
N GLY A 204 1.23 -2.14 16.37
CA GLY A 204 0.39 -1.51 15.34
C GLY A 204 0.25 0.00 15.51
N GLU A 205 0.93 0.59 16.49
CA GLU A 205 0.99 2.05 16.65
C GLU A 205 1.65 2.68 15.43
N THR A 206 0.92 3.58 14.78
CA THR A 206 1.32 4.24 13.55
C THR A 206 1.20 5.76 13.74
N VAL A 207 2.28 6.46 13.40
CA VAL A 207 2.32 7.92 13.31
C VAL A 207 2.61 8.28 11.86
N GLU A 208 1.71 9.03 11.25
CA GLU A 208 1.84 9.46 9.86
C GLU A 208 2.13 10.95 9.76
N TYR A 209 3.13 11.27 8.94
CA TYR A 209 3.44 12.62 8.52
C TYR A 209 3.11 12.75 7.04
N GLN A 210 2.47 13.85 6.67
CA GLN A 210 2.17 14.16 5.27
C GLN A 210 2.92 15.40 4.84
N TYR A 211 3.33 15.41 3.57
CA TYR A 211 3.92 16.58 2.95
C TYR A 211 2.87 17.70 2.85
N ASN A 212 3.30 18.93 3.09
CA ASN A 212 2.40 20.08 3.09
C ASN A 212 1.79 20.36 1.70
N ALA A 213 2.53 20.07 0.63
CA ALA A 213 2.08 20.19 -0.75
C ALA A 213 1.61 18.84 -1.34
N ALA A 214 0.72 18.91 -2.32
CA ALA A 214 0.37 17.78 -3.17
C ALA A 214 0.92 18.00 -4.59
N PHE A 215 0.93 16.95 -5.40
CA PHE A 215 1.54 16.92 -6.73
C PHE A 215 0.55 16.35 -7.75
N SER A 216 0.58 16.90 -8.96
CA SER A 216 -0.27 16.47 -10.07
C SER A 216 0.13 15.12 -10.65
N HIS A 217 1.42 14.79 -10.56
CA HIS A 217 1.98 13.53 -11.07
C HIS A 217 2.52 12.70 -9.92
N TYR A 218 2.16 11.42 -9.95
CA TYR A 218 2.85 10.41 -9.16
C TYR A 218 4.28 10.25 -9.68
N ASN A 219 5.20 10.04 -8.75
CA ASN A 219 6.55 9.59 -9.00
C ASN A 219 6.59 8.10 -9.43
N GLY A 220 6.00 7.79 -10.58
CA GLY A 220 5.96 6.43 -11.15
C GLY A 220 7.32 5.85 -11.50
N ASP A 221 8.34 6.69 -11.57
CA ASP A 221 9.68 6.26 -11.94
C ASP A 221 10.52 5.80 -10.75
N PHE A 222 10.11 6.02 -9.50
CA PHE A 222 10.92 5.64 -8.35
C PHE A 222 11.26 4.14 -8.35
N LEU A 223 10.27 3.28 -8.56
CA LEU A 223 10.49 1.82 -8.60
C LEU A 223 11.39 1.42 -9.78
N LYS A 224 11.27 2.10 -10.93
CA LYS A 224 12.15 1.92 -12.10
C LYS A 224 13.59 2.32 -11.77
N GLN A 225 13.79 3.43 -11.05
CA GLN A 225 15.10 3.90 -10.60
C GLN A 225 15.72 2.97 -9.55
N LYS A 226 14.89 2.49 -8.60
CA LYS A 226 15.31 1.61 -7.52
C LYS A 226 15.69 0.21 -8.02
N PHE A 227 14.94 -0.30 -8.99
CA PHE A 227 15.14 -1.62 -9.57
C PHE A 227 15.45 -1.54 -11.06
N PRO A 228 16.62 -1.02 -11.46
CA PRO A 228 16.94 -0.73 -12.86
C PRO A 228 17.10 -1.98 -13.75
N LYS A 229 17.11 -3.18 -13.15
CA LYS A 229 17.17 -4.47 -13.85
C LYS A 229 15.79 -5.09 -14.08
N ILE A 230 14.73 -4.47 -13.56
CA ILE A 230 13.36 -4.91 -13.72
C ILE A 230 12.70 -4.05 -14.80
N ILE A 231 12.05 -4.71 -15.75
CA ILE A 231 11.24 -4.08 -16.78
C ILE A 231 9.84 -3.93 -16.21
N PHE A 232 9.38 -2.71 -15.99
CA PHE A 232 8.02 -2.47 -15.51
C PHE A 232 7.08 -2.41 -16.71
N ASP A 233 6.13 -3.33 -16.74
CA ASP A 233 5.08 -3.38 -17.76
C ASP A 233 3.99 -2.35 -17.35
N ASP A 234 3.60 -1.49 -18.29
CA ASP A 234 2.53 -0.47 -18.10
C ASP A 234 1.11 -1.08 -18.21
#